data_AF-A0A835DCS3-F1
#
_entry.id   AF-A0A835DCS3-F1
#
_cell.length_a   1.000
_cell.length_b   1.000
_cell.length_c   1.000
_cell.angle_alpha   90.00
_cell.angle_beta   90.00
_cell.angle_gamma   90.00
#
_symmetry.space_group_name_H-M   'P 1'
#
loop_
_entity.id
_entity.type
_entity.pdbx_description
1 polymer ?
#
loop_
_entity_poly.entity_id
_entity_poly.type
_entity_poly.pdbx_seq_one_letter_code
_entity_poly.pdbx_strand_id
1 'polypeptide(L)'
;MVQMPPGDIGTQIASILLGEIEQGGVVDSTNQGLLFLLCALCPQDVSKVHVGMLSPCAIETLRHIRDFLGVKFVIKPDPTTETVILKCVGCGLKNLSKKIS
;
A
#
# COMPACT_ATOMS: atom_id res chain seq x y z
N MET A 1 3.92 26.19 -22.46
CA MET A 1 3.58 25.72 -21.10
C MET A 1 3.88 26.87 -20.16
N VAL A 2 2.87 27.44 -19.51
CA VAL A 2 3.09 28.53 -18.54
C VAL A 2 3.73 27.90 -17.31
N GLN A 3 4.94 28.35 -16.95
CA GLN A 3 5.55 27.89 -15.70
C GLN A 3 4.83 28.54 -14.53
N MET A 4 4.39 27.70 -13.61
CA MET A 4 3.84 28.12 -12.33
C MET A 4 4.96 28.69 -11.45
N PRO A 5 4.76 29.82 -10.75
CA PRO A 5 5.75 30.35 -9.81
C PRO A 5 6.17 29.30 -8.76
N PRO A 6 7.44 29.30 -8.31
CA PRO A 6 7.90 28.32 -7.33
C PRO A 6 7.10 28.29 -6.02
N GLY A 7 6.60 29.45 -5.56
CA GLY A 7 5.76 29.54 -4.36
C GLY A 7 4.40 28.86 -4.52
N ASP A 8 3.80 28.94 -5.71
CA ASP A 8 2.53 28.29 -6.01
C ASP A 8 2.71 26.77 -6.11
N ILE A 9 3.82 26.32 -6.71
CA ILE A 9 4.20 24.89 -6.71
C ILE A 9 4.35 24.39 -5.27
N GLY A 10 5.04 25.15 -4.41
CA GLY A 10 5.20 24.80 -3.00
C GLY A 10 3.85 24.63 -2.28
N THR A 11 2.93 25.58 -2.49
CA THR A 11 1.58 25.53 -1.92
C THR A 11 0.78 24.32 -2.43
N GLN A 12 0.89 24.02 -3.74
CA GLN A 12 0.24 22.88 -4.35
C GLN A 12 0.75 21.55 -3.76
N ILE A 13 2.07 21.37 -3.68
CA ILE A 13 2.67 20.13 -3.14
C ILE A 13 2.34 19.96 -1.66
N ALA A 14 2.37 21.03 -0.87
CA ALA A 14 1.95 20.98 0.53
C ALA A 14 0.48 20.54 0.67
N SER A 15 -0.40 21.06 -0.21
CA SER A 15 -1.82 20.66 -0.22
C SER A 15 -2.01 19.19 -0.59
N ILE A 16 -1.27 18.69 -1.59
CA ILE A 16 -1.30 17.28 -1.98
C ILE A 16 -0.82 16.39 -0.83
N LEU A 17 0.29 16.76 -0.18
CA LEU A 17 0.83 16.02 0.97
C LEU A 17 -0.18 15.97 2.13
N LEU A 18 -0.82 17.10 2.44
CA LEU A 18 -1.85 17.15 3.48
C LEU A 18 -3.07 16.27 3.12
N GLY A 19 -3.46 16.23 1.84
CA GLY A 19 -4.51 15.32 1.36
C GLY A 19 -4.15 13.84 1.54
N GLU A 20 -2.89 13.44 1.32
CA GLU A 20 -2.44 12.07 1.60
C GLU A 20 -2.42 11.74 3.10
N ILE A 21 -2.05 12.72 3.95
CA ILE A 21 -2.10 12.56 5.41
C ILE A 21 -3.54 12.42 5.91
N GLU A 22 -4.47 13.21 5.35
CA GLU A 22 -5.90 13.16 5.69
C GLU A 22 -6.52 11.80 5.41
N GLN A 23 -6.05 11.06 4.39
CA GLN A 23 -6.53 9.71 4.11
C GLN A 23 -6.19 8.65 5.17
N GLY A 24 -5.28 8.95 6.12
CA GLY A 24 -5.12 8.17 7.36
C GLY A 24 -4.49 6.76 7.21
N GLY A 25 -3.79 6.47 6.11
CA GLY A 25 -3.08 5.21 5.92
C GLY A 25 -1.65 5.19 6.48
N VAL A 26 -1.06 4.01 6.74
CA VAL A 26 0.37 3.91 7.11
C VAL A 26 1.31 4.29 5.95
N VAL A 27 0.79 4.27 4.72
CA VAL A 27 1.46 4.66 3.48
C VAL A 27 0.51 5.48 2.62
N ASP A 28 1.07 6.34 1.77
CA ASP A 28 0.33 7.09 0.75
C ASP A 28 -0.32 6.16 -0.30
N SER A 29 -1.21 6.74 -1.10
CA SER A 29 -1.98 6.06 -2.15
C SER A 29 -1.12 5.39 -3.25
N THR A 30 0.12 5.87 -3.46
CA THR A 30 1.05 5.37 -4.48
C THR A 30 1.85 4.16 -4.01
N ASN A 31 2.11 4.06 -2.72
CA ASN A 31 2.94 3.01 -2.10
C ASN A 31 2.13 1.81 -1.54
N GLN A 32 0.80 1.87 -1.58
CA GLN A 32 -0.08 0.77 -1.13
C GLN A 32 0.26 -0.57 -1.79
N GLY A 33 0.47 -0.59 -3.12
CA GLY A 33 0.76 -1.82 -3.85
C GLY A 33 2.07 -2.48 -3.40
N LEU A 34 3.12 -1.68 -3.18
CA LEU A 34 4.40 -2.17 -2.67
C LEU A 34 4.24 -2.75 -1.27
N LEU A 35 3.51 -2.07 -0.39
CA LEU A 35 3.21 -2.57 0.96
C LEU A 35 2.53 -3.95 0.91
N PHE A 36 1.51 -4.12 0.05
CA PHE A 36 0.80 -5.39 -0.07
C PHE A 36 1.69 -6.51 -0.60
N LEU A 37 2.55 -6.20 -1.57
CA LEU A 37 3.51 -7.17 -2.10
C LEU A 37 4.47 -7.62 -0.99
N LEU A 38 5.01 -6.69 -0.20
CA LEU A 38 5.90 -7.03 0.90
C LEU A 38 5.21 -7.89 1.97
N CYS A 39 3.97 -7.57 2.36
CA CYS A 39 3.18 -8.40 3.27
C CYS A 39 2.94 -9.81 2.71
N ALA A 40 2.69 -9.93 1.42
CA ALA A 40 2.48 -11.23 0.77
C ALA A 40 3.76 -12.07 0.70
N LEU A 41 4.94 -11.45 0.62
CA LEU A 41 6.25 -12.11 0.56
C LEU A 41 6.82 -12.49 1.94
N CYS A 42 6.17 -12.08 3.04
CA CYS A 42 6.56 -12.45 4.39
C CYS A 42 6.56 -13.98 4.60
N PRO A 43 7.20 -14.47 5.70
CA PRO A 43 6.98 -15.82 6.22
C PRO A 43 5.48 -16.16 6.35
N GLN A 44 5.16 -17.44 6.59
CA GLN A 44 3.78 -17.89 6.85
C GLN A 44 3.28 -17.43 8.23
N ASP A 45 3.14 -16.12 8.37
CA ASP A 45 2.65 -15.41 9.54
C ASP A 45 1.73 -14.27 9.09
N VAL A 46 0.92 -13.76 10.02
CA VAL A 46 -0.11 -12.75 9.74
C VAL A 46 0.52 -11.37 9.65
N SER A 47 0.37 -10.74 8.50
CA SER A 47 0.54 -9.29 8.34
C SER A 47 -0.81 -8.60 8.50
N LYS A 48 -0.86 -7.53 9.31
CA LYS A 48 -2.02 -6.64 9.46
C LYS A 48 -1.58 -5.20 9.19
N VAL A 49 -2.20 -4.56 8.21
CA VAL A 49 -1.90 -3.18 7.81
C VAL A 49 -3.17 -2.33 7.73
N HIS A 50 -3.00 -1.02 7.88
CA HIS A 50 -4.08 -0.04 7.86
C HIS A 50 -3.75 1.00 6.79
N VAL A 51 -4.58 1.13 5.76
CA VAL A 51 -4.35 2.08 4.67
C VAL A 51 -5.56 2.98 4.49
N GLY A 52 -5.40 4.10 3.79
CA GLY A 52 -6.52 4.91 3.34
C GLY A 52 -7.36 4.19 2.28
N MET A 53 -8.18 4.92 1.54
CA MET A 53 -8.97 4.33 0.46
C MET A 53 -8.05 3.63 -0.56
N LEU A 54 -8.47 2.45 -1.03
CA LEU A 54 -7.67 1.68 -1.98
C LEU A 54 -7.61 2.39 -3.33
N SER A 55 -6.40 2.64 -3.82
CA SER A 55 -6.21 3.17 -5.17
C SER A 55 -6.50 2.09 -6.22
N PRO A 56 -6.90 2.46 -7.47
CA PRO A 56 -7.11 1.48 -8.53
C PRO A 56 -5.89 0.58 -8.77
N CYS A 57 -4.68 1.15 -8.71
CA CYS A 57 -3.42 0.41 -8.82
C CYS A 57 -3.24 -0.62 -7.68
N ALA A 58 -3.61 -0.23 -6.45
CA ALA A 58 -3.54 -1.10 -5.30
C ALA A 58 -4.53 -2.29 -5.43
N ILE A 59 -5.73 -2.04 -5.96
CA ILE A 59 -6.72 -3.10 -6.24
C ILE A 59 -6.19 -4.10 -7.27
N GLU A 60 -5.61 -3.63 -8.38
CA GLU A 60 -5.01 -4.55 -9.37
C GLU A 60 -3.83 -5.33 -8.78
N THR A 61 -3.02 -4.69 -7.93
CA THR A 61 -1.91 -5.36 -7.24
C THR A 61 -2.41 -6.48 -6.33
N LEU A 62 -3.50 -6.28 -5.58
CA LEU A 62 -4.11 -7.33 -4.77
C LEU A 62 -4.60 -8.52 -5.64
N ARG A 63 -5.13 -8.25 -6.84
CA ARG A 63 -5.53 -9.32 -7.78
C ARG A 63 -4.32 -10.08 -8.31
N HIS A 64 -3.27 -9.38 -8.73
CA HIS A 64 -2.03 -10.02 -9.16
C HIS A 64 -1.39 -10.85 -8.04
N ILE A 65 -1.33 -10.34 -6.81
CA ILE A 65 -0.80 -11.10 -5.66
C ILE A 65 -1.57 -12.41 -5.48
N ARG A 66 -2.91 -12.37 -5.56
CA ARG A 66 -3.73 -13.59 -5.48
C ARG A 66 -3.39 -14.56 -6.60
N ASP A 67 -3.30 -14.08 -7.84
CA ASP A 67 -3.15 -14.93 -9.02
C ASP A 67 -1.74 -15.53 -9.14
N PHE A 68 -0.71 -14.78 -8.75
CA PHE A 68 0.69 -15.21 -8.83
C PHE A 68 1.22 -15.90 -7.57
N LEU A 69 0.88 -15.39 -6.38
CA LEU A 69 1.40 -15.89 -5.10
C LEU A 69 0.40 -16.75 -4.33
N GLY A 70 -0.87 -16.80 -4.74
CA GLY A 70 -1.94 -17.50 -4.02
C GLY A 70 -2.35 -16.82 -2.71
N VAL A 71 -1.79 -15.66 -2.37
CA VAL A 71 -2.06 -14.94 -1.11
C VAL A 71 -3.35 -14.13 -1.25
N LYS A 72 -4.28 -14.32 -0.31
CA LYS A 72 -5.54 -13.56 -0.25
C LYS A 72 -5.53 -12.62 0.93
N PHE A 73 -5.94 -11.37 0.69
CA PHE A 73 -6.16 -10.40 1.73
C PHE A 73 -7.61 -10.42 2.22
N VAL A 74 -7.80 -10.45 3.53
CA VAL A 74 -9.06 -10.09 4.18
C VAL A 74 -9.09 -8.58 4.29
N ILE A 75 -10.10 -7.96 3.67
CA ILE A 75 -10.25 -6.51 3.58
C ILE A 75 -11.43 -6.10 4.45
N LYS A 76 -11.21 -5.20 5.43
CA LYS A 76 -12.24 -4.70 6.34
C LYS A 76 -12.24 -3.18 6.33
N PRO A 77 -13.30 -2.51 5.82
CA PRO A 77 -13.41 -1.07 5.91
C PRO A 77 -13.66 -0.65 7.37
N ASP A 78 -13.11 0.50 7.75
CA ASP A 78 -13.45 1.22 8.98
C ASP A 78 -14.21 2.51 8.59
N PRO A 79 -15.55 2.53 8.73
CA PRO A 79 -16.36 3.67 8.33
C PRO A 79 -16.15 4.91 9.22
N THR A 80 -15.55 4.75 10.41
CA THR A 80 -15.31 5.87 11.33
C THR A 80 -14.18 6.76 10.84
N THR A 81 -13.19 6.14 10.20
CA THR A 81 -11.94 6.78 9.75
C THR A 81 -11.80 6.80 8.24
N GLU A 82 -12.80 6.31 7.50
CA GLU A 82 -12.80 6.18 6.03
C GLU A 82 -11.58 5.41 5.47
N THR A 83 -11.07 4.47 6.26
CA THR A 83 -9.86 3.71 5.96
C THR A 83 -10.16 2.21 5.83
N VAL A 84 -9.13 1.43 5.52
CA VAL A 84 -9.26 -0.01 5.30
C VAL A 84 -8.16 -0.77 6.04
N ILE A 85 -8.56 -1.76 6.83
CA ILE A 85 -7.66 -2.73 7.46
C ILE A 85 -7.54 -3.95 6.55
N LEU A 86 -6.31 -4.28 6.16
CA LEU A 86 -6.01 -5.48 5.38
C LEU A 86 -5.22 -6.49 6.22
N LYS A 87 -5.54 -7.77 6.05
CA LYS A 87 -4.81 -8.89 6.66
C LYS A 87 -4.49 -9.98 5.65
N CYS A 88 -3.28 -10.52 5.67
CA CYS A 88 -2.92 -11.72 4.90
C CYS A 88 -1.98 -12.61 5.70
N VAL A 89 -1.82 -13.86 5.25
CA VAL A 89 -0.73 -14.73 5.65
C VAL A 89 0.28 -14.76 4.51
N GLY A 90 1.55 -14.50 4.81
CA GLY A 90 2.61 -14.47 3.79
C GLY A 90 2.83 -15.83 3.12
N CYS A 91 3.36 -15.83 1.89
CA CYS A 91 3.60 -17.03 1.10
C CYS A 91 4.84 -17.83 1.54
N GLY A 92 5.67 -17.28 2.42
CA GLY A 92 6.87 -17.95 2.91
C GLY A 92 8.06 -17.92 1.96
N LEU A 93 8.07 -17.02 0.97
CA LEU A 93 9.15 -16.93 0.01
C LEU A 93 10.47 -16.54 0.70
N LYS A 94 11.52 -17.31 0.45
CA LYS A 94 12.89 -17.00 0.90
C LYS A 94 13.70 -16.45 -0.27
N ASN A 95 14.61 -15.53 0.00
CA ASN A 95 15.53 -15.03 -1.01
C ASN A 95 16.47 -16.16 -1.48
N LEU A 96 16.19 -16.71 -2.67
CA LEU A 96 16.94 -17.82 -3.27
C LEU A 96 18.38 -17.44 -3.65
N SER A 97 18.66 -16.15 -3.81
CA SER A 97 19.99 -15.64 -4.17
C SER A 97 20.91 -15.47 -2.95
N LYS A 98 20.37 -15.57 -1.73
CA LYS A 98 21.16 -15.45 -0.50
C LYS A 98 21.91 -16.76 -0.24
N LYS A 99 23.24 -16.73 -0.30
CA LYS A 99 24.08 -17.87 0.13
C LYS A 99 23.86 -18.14 1.62
N ILE A 100 23.67 -19.40 1.95
CA ILE A 100 23.65 -19.87 3.33
C ILE A 100 25.12 -20.06 3.73
N SER A 101 25.60 -19.27 4.68
CA SER A 101 26.93 -19.38 5.28
C SER A 101 26.94 -20.46 6.35
#